data_AF-A0A1V4VIY8-F1
#
_entry.id   AF-A0A1V4VIY8-F1
#
_cell.length_a   1.000
_cell.length_b   1.000
_cell.length_c   1.000
_cell.angle_alpha   90.00
_cell.angle_beta   90.00
_cell.angle_gamma   90.00
#
_symmetry.space_group_name_H-M   'P 1'
#
loop_
_entity.id
_entity.type
_entity.pdbx_description
1 polymer ?
#
loop_
_entity_poly.entity_id
_entity_poly.type
_entity_poly.pdbx_seq_one_letter_code
_entity_poly.pdbx_strand_id
1 'polypeptide(L)'
;MAFSARYKELFLPIPDSWLHDAWIALIVTVYAHLAIIDQPLIKYRQHLNQQLGAIKKGFIKQMTVLKKTKSNIYFTQLNRYILAQSLLANNYSTTPCNKEVFLMLEAKMDHLIIRGNMPKQKLRRLIVIIKELAALRYHRYSYGWKSAARDLFFN
;
A
#
# COMPACT_ATOMS: atom_id res chain seq x y z
N MET A 1 3.43 16.58 -6.78
CA MET A 1 2.89 15.64 -7.79
C MET A 1 2.23 16.46 -8.88
N ALA A 2 2.45 16.12 -10.14
CA ALA A 2 1.78 16.73 -11.29
C ALA A 2 1.35 15.62 -12.25
N PHE A 3 0.20 15.80 -12.90
CA PHE A 3 -0.36 14.87 -13.86
C PHE A 3 -1.28 15.62 -14.83
N SER A 4 -1.60 15.03 -15.98
CA SER A 4 -2.50 15.65 -16.96
C SER A 4 -3.95 15.65 -16.46
N ALA A 5 -4.65 16.79 -16.60
CA ALA A 5 -6.04 16.95 -16.15
C ALA A 5 -7.00 15.93 -16.78
N ARG A 6 -6.67 15.34 -17.94
CA ARG A 6 -7.47 14.30 -18.59
C ARG A 6 -7.68 13.04 -17.71
N TYR A 7 -6.81 12.81 -16.73
CA TYR A 7 -6.93 11.67 -15.82
C TYR A 7 -7.88 11.90 -14.65
N LYS A 8 -8.42 13.12 -14.51
CA LYS A 8 -9.27 13.52 -13.38
C LYS A 8 -10.48 12.60 -13.22
N GLU A 9 -11.19 12.34 -14.31
CA GLU A 9 -12.38 11.47 -14.30
C GLU A 9 -12.06 10.00 -13.98
N LEU A 10 -10.80 9.58 -14.06
CA LEU A 10 -10.40 8.19 -13.79
C LEU A 10 -10.27 7.91 -12.29
N PHE A 11 -9.97 8.91 -11.45
CA PHE A 11 -9.74 8.70 -10.02
C PHE A 11 -10.77 9.37 -9.11
N LEU A 12 -11.73 10.10 -9.68
CA LEU A 12 -12.83 10.69 -8.91
C LEU A 12 -14.01 9.72 -8.78
N PRO A 13 -14.76 9.75 -7.66
CA PRO A 13 -14.44 10.48 -6.41
C PRO A 13 -13.28 9.82 -5.65
N ILE A 14 -12.56 10.60 -4.83
CA ILE A 14 -11.49 10.09 -3.97
C ILE A 14 -12.12 9.49 -2.70
N PRO A 15 -11.86 8.23 -2.34
CA PRO A 15 -12.40 7.64 -1.11
C PRO A 15 -11.77 8.24 0.15
N ASP A 16 -12.58 8.53 1.17
CA ASP A 16 -12.13 9.06 2.48
C ASP A 16 -11.11 8.16 3.19
N SER A 17 -11.12 6.86 2.87
CA SER A 17 -10.18 5.89 3.44
C SER A 17 -8.74 6.04 2.88
N TRP A 18 -8.53 6.89 1.87
CA TRP A 18 -7.25 7.10 1.22
C TRP A 18 -6.68 8.51 1.40
N LEU A 19 -5.35 8.57 1.43
CA LEU A 19 -4.66 9.85 1.18
C LEU A 19 -4.82 10.19 -0.29
N HIS A 20 -5.18 11.44 -0.57
CA HIS A 20 -5.53 11.87 -1.93
C HIS A 20 -4.39 11.63 -2.92
N ASP A 21 -3.16 11.97 -2.54
CA ASP A 21 -1.98 11.80 -3.38
C ASP A 21 -1.68 10.32 -3.66
N ALA A 22 -1.73 9.47 -2.64
CA ALA A 22 -1.51 8.03 -2.78
C ALA A 22 -2.58 7.37 -3.67
N TRP A 23 -3.85 7.79 -3.54
CA TRP A 23 -4.94 7.33 -4.40
C TRP A 23 -4.73 7.74 -5.86
N ILE A 24 -4.47 9.03 -6.11
CA ILE A 24 -4.23 9.55 -7.45
C ILE A 24 -3.04 8.83 -8.09
N ALA A 25 -1.92 8.67 -7.38
CA ALA A 25 -0.76 7.96 -7.90
C ALA A 25 -1.09 6.50 -8.27
N LEU A 26 -1.81 5.79 -7.40
CA LEU A 26 -2.19 4.39 -7.63
C LEU A 26 -3.06 4.22 -8.87
N ILE A 27 -4.07 5.07 -9.05
CA ILE A 27 -4.98 4.97 -10.20
C ILE A 27 -4.30 5.45 -11.48
N VAL A 28 -3.63 6.61 -11.45
CA VAL A 28 -2.98 7.19 -12.64
C VAL A 28 -1.87 6.30 -13.17
N THR A 29 -1.13 5.59 -12.32
CA THR A 29 -0.05 4.70 -12.78
C THR A 29 -0.55 3.52 -13.64
N VAL A 30 -1.85 3.21 -13.61
CA VAL A 30 -2.47 2.21 -14.49
C VAL A 30 -2.61 2.75 -15.92
N TYR A 31 -2.76 4.06 -16.09
CA TYR A 31 -3.03 4.69 -17.39
C TYR A 31 -1.86 5.53 -17.93
N ALA A 32 -0.83 5.75 -17.11
CA ALA A 32 0.31 6.59 -17.44
C ALA A 32 1.57 6.07 -16.76
N HIS A 33 2.72 6.30 -17.40
CA HIS A 33 4.01 6.09 -16.75
C HIS A 33 4.24 7.16 -15.67
N LEU A 34 4.69 6.73 -14.50
CA LEU A 34 5.03 7.61 -13.39
C LEU A 34 6.55 7.70 -13.26
N ALA A 35 7.08 8.92 -13.32
CA ALA A 35 8.49 9.20 -13.11
C ALA A 35 8.70 9.97 -11.79
N ILE A 36 9.81 9.67 -11.12
CA ILE A 36 10.23 10.38 -9.90
C ILE A 36 11.32 11.38 -10.31
N ILE A 37 11.15 12.63 -9.91
CA ILE A 37 12.17 13.66 -10.05
C ILE A 37 12.85 13.82 -8.70
N ASP A 38 14.08 13.30 -8.57
CA ASP A 38 14.88 13.39 -7.35
C ASP A 38 15.59 14.74 -7.26
N GLN A 39 14.81 15.82 -7.24
CA GLN A 39 15.27 17.19 -7.10
C GLN A 39 14.32 17.97 -6.16
N PRO A 40 14.84 18.89 -5.34
CA PRO A 40 14.04 19.66 -4.39
C PRO A 40 13.26 20.78 -5.09
N LEU A 41 12.22 20.41 -5.85
CA LEU A 41 11.45 21.35 -6.68
C LEU A 41 10.41 22.16 -5.92
N ILE A 42 10.04 21.76 -4.70
CA ILE A 42 8.94 22.36 -3.94
C ILE A 42 9.39 22.62 -2.51
N LYS A 43 9.20 23.85 -2.02
CA LYS A 43 9.31 24.15 -0.58
C LYS A 43 8.00 23.76 0.10
N TYR A 44 8.05 22.75 0.96
CA TYR A 44 6.88 22.30 1.73
C TYR A 44 6.84 23.00 3.09
N ARG A 45 5.80 23.82 3.33
CA ARG A 45 5.58 24.44 4.63
C ARG A 45 5.18 23.38 5.64
N GLN A 46 5.87 23.30 6.76
CA GLN A 46 5.49 22.45 7.89
C GLN A 46 4.81 23.28 8.99
N HIS A 47 3.81 22.72 9.66
CA HIS A 47 3.11 23.37 10.78
C HIS A 47 2.57 22.33 11.77
N LEU A 48 2.32 22.76 13.01
CA LEU A 48 1.94 21.88 14.13
C LEU A 48 0.66 21.07 13.85
N ASN A 49 -0.31 21.65 13.13
CA ASN A 49 -1.57 20.99 12.80
C ASN A 49 -1.51 20.08 11.56
N GLN A 50 -0.33 19.71 11.06
CA GLN A 50 -0.22 18.80 9.92
C GLN A 50 -0.61 17.37 10.31
N GLN A 51 -1.48 16.75 9.50
CA GLN A 51 -1.92 15.37 9.70
C GLN A 51 -0.79 14.34 9.50
N LEU A 52 0.17 14.64 8.61
CA LEU A 52 1.31 13.78 8.26
C LEU A 52 2.60 14.63 8.15
N GLY A 53 3.76 14.00 8.39
CA GLY A 53 5.07 14.63 8.14
C GLY A 53 5.65 15.51 9.26
N ALA A 54 4.85 15.93 10.26
CA ALA A 54 5.28 16.89 11.28
C ALA A 54 6.36 16.36 12.25
N ILE A 55 6.46 15.05 12.46
CA ILE A 55 7.40 14.46 13.42
C ILE A 55 7.82 13.08 12.91
N LYS A 56 9.14 12.84 12.72
CA LYS A 56 9.70 11.48 12.66
C LYS A 56 9.37 10.82 13.99
N LYS A 57 8.21 10.15 14.10
CA LYS A 57 7.86 9.38 15.30
C LYS A 57 8.99 8.37 15.49
N GLY A 58 9.75 8.51 16.57
CA GLY A 58 10.88 7.64 16.87
C GLY A 58 10.46 6.17 16.80
N PHE A 59 11.39 5.30 16.42
CA PHE A 59 11.18 3.87 16.15
C PHE A 59 10.34 3.17 17.25
N ILE A 60 10.55 3.58 18.50
CA ILE A 60 9.84 3.10 19.70
C ILE A 60 8.34 3.42 19.66
N LYS A 61 7.97 4.65 19.27
CA LYS A 61 6.56 5.12 19.18
C LYS A 61 5.82 4.45 18.02
N GLN A 62 6.53 4.12 16.94
CA GLN A 62 5.99 3.27 15.87
C GLN A 62 5.77 1.84 16.38
N MET A 63 6.76 1.24 17.08
CA MET A 63 6.64 -0.10 17.67
C MET A 63 5.49 -0.23 18.70
N THR A 64 5.16 0.82 19.47
CA THR A 64 4.05 0.77 20.43
C THR A 64 2.68 0.74 19.76
N VAL A 65 2.51 1.47 18.65
CA VAL A 65 1.31 1.37 17.79
C VAL A 65 1.25 -0.01 17.13
N LEU A 66 2.40 -0.55 16.73
CA LEU A 66 2.53 -1.86 16.07
C LEU A 66 2.22 -3.04 17.00
N LYS A 67 2.48 -2.96 18.31
CA LYS A 67 2.12 -4.04 19.26
C LYS A 67 0.60 -4.19 19.50
N LYS A 68 -0.21 -3.16 19.21
CA LYS A 68 -1.68 -3.20 19.33
C LYS A 68 -2.38 -3.60 18.02
N THR A 69 -1.60 -3.83 16.97
CA THR A 69 -2.10 -4.04 15.61
C THR A 69 -2.49 -5.51 15.41
N LYS A 70 -3.77 -5.83 15.67
CA LYS A 70 -4.37 -7.14 15.39
C LYS A 70 -4.48 -7.40 13.87
N SER A 71 -4.70 -8.66 13.49
CA SER A 71 -5.04 -9.14 12.13
C SER A 71 -6.00 -8.21 11.35
N ASN A 72 -6.89 -7.51 12.06
CA ASN A 72 -7.81 -6.50 11.51
C ASN A 72 -7.14 -5.41 10.65
N ILE A 73 -5.88 -5.04 10.88
CA ILE A 73 -5.22 -3.99 10.08
C ILE A 73 -4.91 -4.45 8.65
N TYR A 74 -4.62 -5.74 8.45
CA TYR A 74 -4.40 -6.28 7.11
C TYR A 74 -5.70 -6.25 6.30
N PHE A 75 -6.82 -6.62 6.91
CA PHE A 75 -8.14 -6.53 6.28
C PHE A 75 -8.60 -5.09 6.05
N THR A 76 -8.32 -4.19 6.99
CA THR A 76 -8.58 -2.75 6.80
C THR A 76 -7.80 -2.21 5.59
N GLN A 77 -6.53 -2.58 5.45
CA GLN A 77 -5.75 -2.22 4.26
C GLN A 77 -6.28 -2.90 3.00
N LEU A 78 -6.65 -4.19 3.07
CA LEU A 78 -7.21 -4.92 1.93
C LEU A 78 -8.47 -4.24 1.40
N ASN A 79 -9.39 -3.85 2.29
CA ASN A 79 -10.63 -3.14 1.92
C ASN A 79 -10.35 -1.85 1.13
N ARG A 80 -9.28 -1.13 1.49
CA ARG A 80 -8.85 0.06 0.74
C ARG A 80 -8.40 -0.27 -0.69
N TYR A 81 -7.73 -1.40 -0.90
CA TYR A 81 -7.30 -1.85 -2.22
C TYR A 81 -8.43 -2.48 -3.05
N ILE A 82 -9.44 -3.09 -2.40
CA ILE A 82 -10.66 -3.57 -3.07
C ILE A 82 -11.38 -2.40 -3.76
N LEU A 83 -11.45 -1.23 -3.12
CA LEU A 83 -12.01 -0.02 -3.75
C LEU A 83 -11.24 0.43 -5.00
N ALA A 84 -9.92 0.30 -4.99
CA ALA A 84 -9.10 0.60 -6.17
C ALA A 84 -9.35 -0.43 -7.27
N GLN A 85 -9.39 -1.72 -6.92
CA GLN A 85 -9.64 -2.81 -7.86
C GLN A 85 -11.01 -2.67 -8.53
N SER A 86 -12.07 -2.36 -7.76
CA SER A 86 -13.42 -2.21 -8.31
C SER A 86 -13.53 -1.04 -9.27
N LEU A 87 -12.94 0.11 -8.93
CA LEU A 87 -12.90 1.28 -9.80
C LEU A 87 -12.12 0.98 -11.10
N LEU A 88 -10.97 0.32 -11.00
CA LEU A 88 -10.17 -0.04 -12.17
C LEU A 88 -10.87 -1.07 -13.06
N ALA A 89 -11.53 -2.08 -12.47
CA ALA A 89 -12.27 -3.09 -13.21
C ALA A 89 -13.41 -2.48 -14.04
N ASN A 90 -14.13 -1.49 -13.48
CA ASN A 90 -15.19 -0.78 -14.19
C ASN A 90 -14.67 0.03 -15.40
N ASN A 91 -13.44 0.54 -15.32
CA ASN A 91 -12.81 1.34 -16.36
C ASN A 91 -11.93 0.52 -17.33
N TYR A 92 -11.75 -0.78 -17.07
CA TYR A 92 -10.79 -1.62 -17.79
C TYR A 92 -11.17 -1.83 -19.26
N SER A 93 -12.48 -1.89 -19.57
CA SER A 93 -12.98 -2.16 -20.92
C SER A 93 -12.96 -0.93 -21.83
N THR A 94 -12.89 0.28 -21.27
CA THR A 94 -13.07 1.53 -22.03
C THR A 94 -11.77 2.27 -22.30
N THR A 95 -10.72 2.01 -21.52
CA THR A 95 -9.46 2.75 -21.60
C THR A 95 -8.25 1.82 -21.64
N PRO A 96 -7.31 1.99 -22.59
CA PRO A 96 -6.06 1.24 -22.59
C PRO A 96 -5.32 1.39 -21.26
N CYS A 97 -4.94 0.27 -20.65
CA CYS A 97 -4.34 0.23 -19.32
C CYS A 97 -3.07 -0.63 -19.30
N ASN A 98 -2.18 -0.32 -18.37
CA ASN A 98 -1.00 -1.10 -18.06
C ASN A 98 -1.38 -2.30 -17.19
N LYS A 99 -1.49 -3.47 -17.83
CA LYS A 99 -1.83 -4.74 -17.18
C LYS A 99 -0.84 -5.13 -16.06
N GLU A 100 0.43 -4.76 -16.18
CA GLU A 100 1.43 -5.09 -15.16
C GLU A 100 1.12 -4.42 -13.82
N VAL A 101 0.73 -3.14 -13.85
CA VAL A 101 0.38 -2.38 -12.65
C VAL A 101 -0.87 -2.97 -11.99
N PHE A 102 -1.84 -3.40 -12.80
CA PHE A 102 -3.03 -4.09 -12.30
C PHE A 102 -2.66 -5.41 -11.60
N LEU A 103 -1.80 -6.24 -12.22
CA LEU A 103 -1.29 -7.47 -11.61
C LEU A 103 -0.50 -7.20 -10.32
N MET A 104 0.24 -6.09 -10.26
CA MET A 104 0.93 -5.67 -9.04
C MET A 104 -0.03 -5.30 -7.91
N LEU A 105 -1.18 -4.68 -8.22
CA LEU A 105 -2.24 -4.39 -7.26
C LEU A 105 -2.85 -5.69 -6.72
N GLU A 106 -3.16 -6.66 -7.58
CA GLU A 106 -3.69 -7.96 -7.16
C GLU A 106 -2.69 -8.72 -6.27
N ALA A 107 -1.41 -8.77 -6.68
CA ALA A 107 -0.37 -9.40 -5.88
C ALA A 107 -0.16 -8.70 -4.52
N LYS A 108 -0.38 -7.38 -4.44
CA LYS A 108 -0.39 -6.64 -3.17
C LYS A 108 -1.56 -7.05 -2.29
N MET A 109 -2.75 -7.26 -2.86
CA MET A 109 -3.93 -7.73 -2.15
C MET A 109 -3.73 -9.16 -1.63
N ASP A 110 -3.23 -10.07 -2.45
CA ASP A 110 -2.89 -11.45 -2.04
C ASP A 110 -1.90 -11.48 -0.87
N HIS A 111 -0.85 -10.65 -0.95
CA HIS A 111 0.12 -10.51 0.13
C HIS A 111 -0.54 -10.06 1.45
N LEU A 112 -1.53 -9.15 1.39
CA LEU A 112 -2.28 -8.72 2.57
C LEU A 112 -3.18 -9.85 3.12
N ILE A 113 -3.84 -10.62 2.24
CA ILE A 113 -4.69 -11.75 2.62
C ILE A 113 -3.86 -12.82 3.34
N ILE A 114 -2.70 -13.18 2.79
CA ILE A 114 -1.78 -14.17 3.39
C ILE A 114 -1.34 -13.72 4.78
N ARG A 115 -0.97 -12.44 4.94
CA ARG A 115 -0.54 -11.87 6.23
C ARG A 115 -1.68 -11.74 7.23
N GLY A 116 -2.89 -11.45 6.77
CA GLY A 116 -4.11 -11.40 7.58
C GLY A 116 -4.55 -12.76 8.13
N ASN A 117 -4.36 -13.82 7.34
CA ASN A 117 -4.76 -15.20 7.63
C ASN A 117 -3.62 -16.09 8.12
N MET A 118 -2.61 -15.50 8.76
CA MET A 118 -1.42 -16.25 9.20
C MET A 118 -1.76 -17.38 10.18
N PRO A 119 -1.18 -18.59 10.00
CA PRO A 119 -1.41 -19.70 10.91
C PRO A 119 -1.01 -19.35 12.36
N LYS A 120 -1.82 -19.83 13.32
CA LYS A 120 -1.49 -19.72 14.75
C LYS A 120 -0.33 -20.63 15.15
N GLN A 121 -0.14 -21.77 14.47
CA GLN A 121 0.97 -22.68 14.75
C GLN A 121 2.29 -22.10 14.24
N LYS A 122 3.29 -21.98 15.12
CA LYS A 122 4.59 -21.33 14.84
C LYS A 122 5.32 -21.91 13.62
N LEU A 123 5.36 -23.24 13.48
CA LEU A 123 6.04 -23.89 12.36
C LEU A 123 5.35 -23.62 11.01
N ARG A 124 4.01 -23.75 10.96
CA ARG A 124 3.24 -23.45 9.74
C ARG A 124 3.37 -21.99 9.34
N ARG A 125 3.34 -21.08 10.33
CA ARG A 125 3.58 -19.66 10.15
C ARG A 125 4.96 -19.39 9.55
N LEU A 126 6.01 -19.99 10.10
CA LEU A 126 7.37 -19.83 9.60
C LEU A 126 7.48 -20.26 8.13
N ILE A 127 6.88 -21.39 7.75
CA ILE A 127 6.85 -21.87 6.36
C ILE A 127 6.20 -20.85 5.43
N VAL A 128 5.06 -20.27 5.83
CA VAL A 128 4.38 -19.22 5.04
C VAL A 128 5.26 -17.98 4.89
N ILE A 129 5.94 -17.54 5.96
CA ILE A 129 6.86 -16.39 5.90
C ILE A 129 8.02 -16.66 4.95
N ILE A 130 8.63 -17.84 5.03
CA ILE A 130 9.75 -18.21 4.17
C ILE A 130 9.31 -18.21 2.69
N LYS A 131 8.13 -18.77 2.39
CA LYS A 131 7.58 -18.74 1.02
C LYS A 131 7.38 -17.31 0.50
N GLU A 132 6.82 -16.43 1.32
CA GLU A 132 6.60 -15.02 0.95
C GLU A 132 7.92 -14.21 0.86
N LEU A 133 8.94 -14.56 1.64
CA LEU A 133 10.28 -13.98 1.54
C LEU A 133 11.00 -14.44 0.28
N ALA A 134 10.94 -15.74 -0.05
CA ALA A 134 11.52 -16.30 -1.26
C ALA A 134 10.87 -15.71 -2.52
N ALA A 135 9.57 -15.45 -2.49
CA ALA A 135 8.85 -14.74 -3.54
C ALA A 135 9.11 -13.21 -3.56
N LEU A 136 9.97 -12.70 -2.67
CA LEU A 136 10.29 -11.27 -2.48
C LEU A 136 9.07 -10.37 -2.21
N ARG A 137 7.91 -10.95 -1.87
CA ARG A 137 6.66 -10.21 -1.65
C ARG A 137 6.76 -9.28 -0.45
N TYR A 138 7.49 -9.68 0.59
CA TYR A 138 7.79 -8.78 1.71
C TYR A 138 8.60 -7.55 1.30
N HIS A 139 9.55 -7.69 0.38
CA HIS A 139 10.38 -6.57 -0.09
C HIS A 139 9.62 -5.68 -1.06
N ARG A 140 8.77 -6.27 -1.91
CA ARG A 140 8.02 -5.54 -2.93
C ARG A 140 6.78 -4.83 -2.39
N TYR A 141 6.06 -5.47 -1.46
CA TYR A 141 4.75 -5.03 -1.00
C TYR A 141 4.71 -4.60 0.46
N SER A 142 5.82 -4.69 1.17
CA SER A 142 5.94 -4.36 2.61
C SER A 142 7.32 -3.77 2.92
N TYR A 143 7.70 -3.69 4.20
CA TYR A 143 9.00 -3.15 4.63
C TYR A 143 10.09 -4.24 4.69
N GLY A 144 10.06 -5.22 3.77
CA GLY A 144 11.04 -6.31 3.70
C GLY A 144 11.07 -7.18 4.95
N TRP A 145 12.29 -7.59 5.33
CA TRP A 145 12.55 -8.44 6.50
C TRP A 145 11.96 -7.90 7.81
N LYS A 146 11.81 -6.57 7.96
CA LYS A 146 11.20 -5.95 9.15
C LYS A 146 9.74 -6.34 9.30
N SER A 147 9.01 -6.43 8.18
CA SER A 147 7.63 -6.90 8.16
C SER A 147 7.54 -8.40 8.41
N ALA A 148 8.45 -9.19 7.85
CA ALA A 148 8.51 -10.63 8.09
C ALA A 148 8.77 -10.95 9.57
N ALA A 149 9.73 -10.27 10.20
CA ALA A 149 10.02 -10.42 11.63
C ALA A 149 8.79 -10.04 12.48
N ARG A 150 8.07 -8.98 12.10
CA ARG A 150 6.84 -8.60 12.78
C ARG A 150 5.81 -9.74 12.74
N ASP A 151 5.59 -10.32 11.57
CA ASP A 151 4.57 -11.37 11.40
C ASP A 151 4.96 -12.69 12.07
N LEU A 152 6.27 -12.93 12.25
CA LEU A 152 6.76 -14.08 13.01
C LEU A 152 6.45 -13.94 14.51
N PHE A 153 6.72 -12.76 15.10
CA PHE A 153 6.72 -12.56 16.56
C PHE A 153 5.45 -11.93 17.13
N PHE A 154 4.69 -11.15 16.36
CA PHE A 154 3.59 -10.32 16.87
C PHE A 154 2.22 -10.59 16.26
N ASN A 155 2.09 -11.58 15.36
CA ASN A 155 0.83 -11.97 14.74
C ASN A 155 0.16 -13.16 15.44
#